data_AF-A0A9E3VHG1-F1
#
_entry.id   AF-A0A9E3VHG1-F1
#
_cell.length_a   1.000
_cell.length_b   1.000
_cell.length_c   1.000
_cell.angle_alpha   90.00
_cell.angle_beta   90.00
_cell.angle_gamma   90.00
#
_symmetry.space_group_name_H-M   'P 1'
#
loop_
_entity.id
_entity.type
_entity.pdbx_description
1 polymer ?
#
loop_
_entity_poly.entity_id
_entity_poly.type
_entity_poly.pdbx_seq_one_letter_code
_entity_poly.pdbx_strand_id
1 'polypeptide(L)'
;MTAPTQPPRRPSIPLPRPFNLLTPEELDAISQVLDTVRFEAGTQLFAEGDAGDCAYFIDAGTVRLEIPRPEVDTEGVLAYLEPGAVVGEVALLDEQSRSASAYAETPVIARRLTVTQLQALTREQPALAATLLRALGADAARKLRKTTERLADHIFADEPDPEVDAMVARAQEAQRELAAWDEARMDALLGDLAQAVAAKSAELALATVHETKIGDVESKVAKNIMASVGVYQSLAGRPGTGVVAQHPELHLDEVAEAAGVVFGLIPQTNPVATAIFKTLIALKARNALILSFHHTCRHVGNTTAELMTGVLRKHRAPEGVLQWVKNRTSRKKTQRFMSHPGVALVLATGGQGMVKAAYSSGTPAIGVGSGNAPCLVTADADLGQAAAMIVQSKSFDNGLICGSEHNLVVEQAAVAPFTAALEAMGAAVLTPDEAAKAVATIVEPKTQALRPQVIGQSAQRIADFLGVTRPYPIKLLVVPTEPDLASPMTGEKLTPILSLFAVADVDAGIALAQRLLARQGTGHTSVIHSGSAATIARFGAAMPTSRVLVNAPAAQGVAGLATGLMPSFTLGCGYFGGNSTTDNVTFTHLYNVKRVARFDAARAAAGARMLQALAGAPPG
;
A
#
# COMPACT_ATOMS: atom_id res chain seq x y z
N MET A 1 54.73 33.81 5.33
CA MET A 1 53.53 34.52 5.80
C MET A 1 52.33 33.66 5.43
N THR A 2 51.91 32.81 6.35
CA THR A 2 50.80 31.87 6.20
C THR A 2 49.52 32.52 6.73
N ALA A 3 48.47 32.55 5.90
CA ALA A 3 47.15 33.05 6.27
C ALA A 3 46.51 32.17 7.37
N PRO A 4 45.70 32.74 8.27
CA PRO A 4 45.05 31.97 9.31
C PRO A 4 43.92 31.10 8.72
N THR A 5 43.98 29.82 9.07
CA THR A 5 42.99 28.77 8.78
C THR A 5 41.64 29.11 9.39
N GLN A 6 40.59 29.13 8.56
CA GLN A 6 39.19 29.15 9.02
C GLN A 6 38.88 27.92 9.89
N PRO A 7 38.10 28.06 10.96
CA PRO A 7 37.66 26.92 11.76
C PRO A 7 36.72 26.01 10.94
N PRO A 8 36.65 24.69 11.25
CA PRO A 8 35.81 23.75 10.52
C PRO A 8 34.34 24.15 10.63
N ARG A 9 33.66 24.24 9.48
CA ARG A 9 32.18 24.37 9.41
C ARG A 9 31.56 23.18 10.15
N ARG A 10 30.74 23.45 11.16
CA ARG A 10 29.92 22.43 11.84
C ARG A 10 29.05 21.71 10.78
N PRO A 11 28.83 20.39 10.91
CA PRO A 11 27.99 19.65 9.97
C PRO A 11 26.57 20.24 9.97
N SER A 12 26.06 20.57 8.78
CA SER A 12 24.69 21.05 8.57
C SER A 12 23.72 19.87 8.75
N ILE A 13 23.27 19.67 9.97
CA ILE A 13 22.17 18.75 10.29
C ILE A 13 20.88 19.37 9.72
N PRO A 14 20.04 18.62 8.97
CA PRO A 14 18.76 19.14 8.52
C PRO A 14 17.88 19.44 9.75
N LEU A 15 17.62 20.72 9.99
CA LEU A 15 16.89 21.13 11.17
C LEU A 15 15.37 20.87 11.01
N PRO A 16 14.67 20.51 12.11
CA PRO A 16 13.22 20.35 12.13
C PRO A 16 12.49 21.52 11.48
N ARG A 17 11.31 21.27 10.91
CA ARG A 17 10.34 22.37 10.81
C ARG A 17 9.98 22.76 12.23
N PRO A 18 10.11 24.04 12.63
CA PRO A 18 10.14 25.24 11.77
C PRO A 18 11.51 25.94 11.64
N PHE A 19 12.60 25.37 12.15
CA PHE A 19 13.95 25.93 12.02
C PHE A 19 14.46 25.97 10.59
N ASN A 20 13.98 25.06 9.75
CA ASN A 20 14.24 25.11 8.31
C ASN A 20 13.63 26.33 7.59
N LEU A 21 12.89 27.20 8.30
CA LEU A 21 12.36 28.48 7.81
C LEU A 21 13.17 29.69 8.27
N LEU A 22 14.17 29.47 9.14
CA LEU A 22 15.08 30.50 9.61
C LEU A 22 16.22 30.71 8.61
N THR A 23 16.68 31.94 8.47
CA THR A 23 17.89 32.25 7.72
C THR A 23 19.11 31.60 8.38
N PRO A 24 20.21 31.35 7.63
CA PRO A 24 21.43 30.78 8.22
C PRO A 24 21.98 31.57 9.42
N GLU A 25 21.83 32.90 9.41
CA GLU A 25 22.24 33.78 10.51
C GLU A 25 21.35 33.61 11.75
N GLU A 26 20.04 33.49 11.56
CA GLU A 26 19.08 33.20 12.62
C GLU A 26 19.26 31.77 13.19
N LEU A 27 19.67 30.81 12.36
CA LEU A 27 19.99 29.46 12.76
C LEU A 27 21.23 29.39 13.65
N ASP A 28 22.29 30.09 13.28
CA ASP A 28 23.50 30.19 14.09
C ASP A 28 23.18 30.87 15.43
N ALA A 29 22.40 31.95 15.41
CA ALA A 29 21.96 32.65 16.62
C ALA A 29 21.12 31.75 17.55
N ILE A 30 20.12 31.03 17.02
CA ILE A 30 19.31 30.10 17.84
C ILE A 30 20.12 28.90 18.31
N SER A 31 21.12 28.45 17.53
CA SER A 31 22.01 27.37 17.96
C SER A 31 22.83 27.71 19.23
N GLN A 32 23.00 28.98 19.53
CA GLN A 32 23.68 29.44 20.75
C GLN A 32 22.74 29.50 21.96
N VAL A 33 21.43 29.51 21.73
CA VAL A 33 20.39 29.63 22.76
C VAL A 33 19.87 28.27 23.23
N LEU A 34 19.90 27.26 22.37
CA LEU A 34 19.36 25.93 22.68
C LEU A 34 20.41 25.02 23.34
N ASP A 35 20.00 24.30 24.39
CA ASP A 35 20.82 23.27 25.02
C ASP A 35 20.70 21.95 24.26
N THR A 36 21.79 21.18 24.16
CA THR A 36 21.71 19.81 23.65
C THR A 36 21.51 18.84 24.80
N VAL A 37 20.46 18.03 24.73
CA VAL A 37 20.13 17.02 25.74
C VAL A 37 20.09 15.62 25.10
N ARG A 38 20.36 14.60 25.90
CA ARG A 38 20.34 13.19 25.49
C ARG A 38 19.50 12.39 26.49
N PHE A 39 18.70 11.49 25.96
CA PHE A 39 17.86 10.58 26.73
C PHE A 39 18.15 9.15 26.30
N GLU A 40 18.40 8.27 27.27
CA GLU A 40 18.50 6.83 27.01
C GLU A 40 17.12 6.25 26.68
N ALA A 41 17.09 5.15 25.93
CA ALA A 41 15.83 4.46 25.64
C ALA A 41 15.12 4.06 26.95
N GLY A 42 13.80 4.21 26.96
CA GLY A 42 12.93 3.97 28.11
C GLY A 42 12.87 5.11 29.14
N THR A 43 13.68 6.17 28.99
CA THR A 43 13.66 7.29 29.96
C THR A 43 12.55 8.29 29.64
N GLN A 44 11.98 8.89 30.69
CA GLN A 44 10.92 9.89 30.55
C GLN A 44 11.55 11.27 30.32
N LEU A 45 11.06 11.99 29.31
CA LEU A 45 11.44 13.38 29.03
C LEU A 45 10.69 14.33 29.97
N PHE A 46 9.39 14.08 30.15
CA PHE A 46 8.51 14.75 31.09
C PHE A 46 7.22 13.93 31.29
N ALA A 47 6.53 14.15 32.40
CA ALA A 47 5.24 13.55 32.71
C ALA A 47 4.07 14.49 32.40
N GLU A 48 2.90 13.91 32.13
CA GLU A 48 1.64 14.66 32.14
C GLU A 48 1.47 15.39 33.48
N GLY A 49 1.02 16.65 33.43
CA GLY A 49 0.86 17.48 34.63
C GLY A 49 2.11 18.27 35.03
N ASP A 50 3.31 17.87 34.59
CA ASP A 50 4.55 18.62 34.86
C ASP A 50 4.45 20.07 34.37
N ALA A 51 5.29 20.96 34.91
CA ALA A 51 5.36 22.33 34.45
C ALA A 51 5.81 22.42 32.97
N GLY A 52 5.18 23.31 32.20
CA GLY A 52 5.51 23.63 30.81
C GLY A 52 6.79 24.45 30.63
N ASP A 53 7.86 24.11 31.33
CA ASP A 53 9.06 24.95 31.47
C ASP A 53 10.00 24.95 30.25
N CYS A 54 9.80 24.03 29.31
CA CYS A 54 10.64 23.88 28.12
C CYS A 54 9.95 23.13 26.96
N ALA A 55 10.47 23.25 25.76
CA ALA A 55 10.15 22.36 24.63
C ALA A 55 11.41 21.66 24.11
N TYR A 56 11.21 20.50 23.49
CA TYR A 56 12.27 19.70 22.89
C TYR A 56 12.08 19.58 21.38
N PHE A 57 13.19 19.73 20.66
CA PHE A 57 13.29 19.52 19.22
C PHE A 57 14.08 18.24 18.98
N ILE A 58 13.47 17.25 18.35
CA ILE A 58 14.06 15.93 18.21
C ILE A 58 15.02 15.93 17.01
N ASP A 59 16.30 15.71 17.27
CA ASP A 59 17.35 15.63 16.23
C ASP A 59 17.61 14.18 15.80
N ALA A 60 17.53 13.24 16.74
CA ALA A 60 17.72 11.81 16.50
C ALA A 60 16.92 10.98 17.52
N GLY A 61 16.50 9.78 17.11
CA GLY A 61 15.69 8.87 17.91
C GLY A 61 14.19 9.17 17.86
N THR A 62 13.41 8.31 18.52
CA THR A 62 11.95 8.37 18.52
C THR A 62 11.44 8.63 19.94
N VAL A 63 10.48 9.55 20.08
CA VAL A 63 9.79 9.86 21.35
C VAL A 63 8.35 9.37 21.28
N ARG A 64 7.94 8.55 22.26
CA ARG A 64 6.57 8.07 22.44
C ARG A 64 5.79 9.02 23.34
N LEU A 65 4.60 9.41 22.92
CA LEU A 65 3.66 10.21 23.72
C LEU A 65 2.54 9.33 24.28
N GLU A 66 2.19 9.52 25.54
CA GLU A 66 1.17 8.74 26.24
C GLU A 66 0.29 9.61 27.13
N ILE A 67 -0.98 9.20 27.25
CA ILE A 67 -1.85 9.62 28.36
C ILE A 67 -2.10 8.38 29.23
N PRO A 68 -1.77 8.41 30.53
CA PRO A 68 -2.05 7.31 31.44
C PRO A 68 -3.57 7.05 31.48
N ARG A 69 -3.98 5.80 31.29
CA ARG A 69 -5.36 5.37 31.47
C ARG A 69 -5.41 4.26 32.52
N PRO A 70 -5.70 4.56 33.79
CA PRO A 70 -5.73 3.56 34.86
C PRO A 70 -6.78 2.46 34.65
N GLU A 71 -7.78 2.69 33.80
CA GLU A 71 -8.96 1.84 33.60
C GLU A 71 -8.84 0.85 32.44
N VAL A 72 -7.76 0.91 31.64
CA VAL A 72 -7.57 0.06 30.45
C VAL A 72 -6.17 -0.54 30.48
N ASP A 73 -6.06 -1.85 30.28
CA ASP A 73 -4.78 -2.61 30.27
C ASP A 73 -3.95 -2.37 28.99
N THR A 74 -4.00 -1.15 28.47
CA THR A 74 -3.26 -0.72 27.28
C THR A 74 -2.64 0.63 27.56
N GLU A 75 -1.34 0.75 27.28
CA GLU A 75 -0.64 2.03 27.30
C GLU A 75 -1.33 3.00 26.32
N GLY A 76 -1.79 4.15 26.81
CA GLY A 76 -2.55 5.15 26.04
C GLY A 76 -1.66 5.92 25.08
N VAL A 77 -0.93 5.23 24.21
CA VAL A 77 0.03 5.84 23.27
C VAL A 77 -0.72 6.70 22.25
N LEU A 78 -0.43 7.99 22.26
CA LEU A 78 -1.02 8.99 21.37
C LEU A 78 -0.29 9.08 20.03
N ALA A 79 1.04 9.03 20.06
CA ALA A 79 1.88 9.22 18.88
C ALA A 79 3.33 8.78 19.13
N TYR A 80 4.03 8.49 18.04
CA TYR A 80 5.49 8.43 17.99
C TYR A 80 5.99 9.66 17.22
N LEU A 81 6.94 10.37 17.80
CA LEU A 81 7.55 11.57 17.27
C LEU A 81 8.96 11.24 16.79
N GLU A 82 9.17 11.42 15.49
CA GLU A 82 10.43 11.15 14.81
C GLU A 82 11.32 12.39 14.74
N PRO A 83 12.60 12.24 14.32
CA PRO A 83 13.48 13.38 14.07
C PRO A 83 12.81 14.43 13.18
N GLY A 84 12.91 15.69 13.59
CA GLY A 84 12.22 16.80 12.95
C GLY A 84 10.91 17.22 13.62
N ALA A 85 10.47 16.52 14.68
CA ALA A 85 9.30 16.91 15.47
C ALA A 85 9.65 17.80 16.67
N VAL A 86 8.66 18.58 17.13
CA VAL A 86 8.70 19.35 18.38
C VAL A 86 7.79 18.67 19.39
N VAL A 87 8.17 18.68 20.67
CA VAL A 87 7.35 18.16 21.76
C VAL A 87 7.40 19.10 22.96
N GLY A 88 6.25 19.38 23.56
CA GLY A 88 6.12 20.34 24.66
C GLY A 88 5.94 21.80 24.24
N GLU A 89 5.75 22.08 22.95
CA GLU A 89 5.63 23.44 22.42
C GLU A 89 4.39 24.20 22.91
N VAL A 90 3.28 23.50 23.13
CA VAL A 90 2.03 24.14 23.61
C VAL A 90 2.26 24.69 25.02
N ALA A 91 2.76 23.83 25.91
CA ALA A 91 3.08 24.17 27.29
C ALA A 91 4.15 25.26 27.41
N LEU A 92 5.12 25.30 26.48
CA LEU A 92 6.12 26.39 26.40
C LEU A 92 5.48 27.73 25.98
N LEU A 93 4.45 27.71 25.14
CA LEU A 93 3.81 28.91 24.60
C LEU A 93 2.74 29.52 25.52
N ASP A 94 1.99 28.68 26.23
CA ASP A 94 0.91 29.12 27.12
C ASP A 94 1.25 29.03 28.61
N GLU A 95 2.44 28.51 28.94
CA GLU A 95 2.97 28.31 30.29
C GLU A 95 2.05 27.44 31.18
N GLN A 96 1.27 26.53 30.58
CA GLN A 96 0.44 25.55 31.30
C GLN A 96 1.15 24.20 31.54
N SER A 97 0.50 23.31 32.29
CA SER A 97 0.99 21.95 32.53
C SER A 97 1.06 21.10 31.25
N ARG A 98 1.93 20.09 31.23
CA ARG A 98 2.03 19.10 30.14
C ARG A 98 0.71 18.35 29.95
N SER A 99 0.27 18.20 28.71
CA SER A 99 -0.99 17.52 28.34
C SER A 99 -0.85 16.01 28.10
N ALA A 100 0.36 15.48 28.14
CA ALA A 100 0.69 14.07 27.98
C ALA A 100 2.10 13.80 28.55
N SER A 101 2.40 12.54 28.83
CA SER A 101 3.75 12.07 29.14
C SER A 101 4.54 11.82 27.86
N ALA A 102 5.86 12.02 27.91
CA ALA A 102 6.77 11.76 26.80
C ALA A 102 7.93 10.85 27.24
N TYR A 103 8.16 9.77 26.49
CA TYR A 103 9.22 8.78 26.75
C TYR A 103 10.14 8.63 25.55
N ALA A 104 11.42 8.42 25.78
CA ALA A 104 12.38 8.07 24.74
C ALA A 104 12.16 6.60 24.34
N GLU A 105 11.57 6.33 23.17
CA GLU A 105 11.36 4.97 22.67
C GLU A 105 12.70 4.34 22.25
N THR A 106 13.56 5.15 21.64
CA THR A 106 14.96 4.83 21.34
C THR A 106 15.86 5.82 22.07
N PRO A 107 17.20 5.68 22.04
CA PRO A 107 18.07 6.77 22.47
C PRO A 107 17.76 8.04 21.66
N VAL A 108 17.48 9.14 22.36
CA VAL A 108 17.05 10.41 21.76
C VAL A 108 18.11 11.48 21.97
N ILE A 109 18.41 12.23 20.90
CA ILE A 109 19.16 13.48 20.96
C ILE A 109 18.18 14.60 20.61
N ALA A 110 18.10 15.61 21.48
CA ALA A 110 17.19 16.73 21.27
C ALA A 110 17.83 18.07 21.66
N ARG A 111 17.28 19.15 21.10
CA ARG A 111 17.58 20.52 21.50
C ARG A 111 16.49 21.00 22.43
N ARG A 112 16.86 21.52 23.61
CA ARG A 112 15.92 22.03 24.62
C ARG A 112 15.89 23.56 24.57
N LEU A 113 14.68 24.12 24.56
CA LEU A 113 14.41 25.55 24.72
C LEU A 113 13.57 25.76 25.97
N THR A 114 14.07 26.52 26.94
CA THR A 114 13.34 26.86 28.16
C THR A 114 12.54 28.15 28.01
N VAL A 115 11.54 28.33 28.88
CA VAL A 115 10.79 29.60 29.01
C VAL A 115 11.76 30.77 29.23
N THR A 116 12.75 30.61 30.11
CA THR A 116 13.73 31.66 30.41
C THR A 116 14.58 32.03 29.20
N GLN A 117 15.02 31.04 28.41
CA GLN A 117 15.77 31.26 27.16
C GLN A 117 14.89 31.99 26.12
N LEU A 118 13.62 31.61 26.00
CA LEU A 118 12.68 32.28 25.10
C LEU A 118 12.38 33.74 25.52
N GLN A 119 12.24 34.00 26.82
CA GLN A 119 12.06 35.34 27.38
C GLN A 119 13.30 36.22 27.18
N ALA A 120 14.50 35.67 27.38
CA ALA A 120 15.75 36.36 27.11
C ALA A 120 15.88 36.72 25.62
N LEU A 121 15.57 35.76 24.74
CA LEU A 121 15.56 35.97 23.29
C LEU A 121 14.59 37.09 22.88
N THR A 122 13.43 37.18 23.53
CA THR A 122 12.43 38.23 23.27
C THR A 122 12.94 39.62 23.63
N ARG A 123 13.79 39.74 24.66
CA ARG A 123 14.41 41.02 25.07
C ARG A 123 15.61 41.39 24.21
N GLU A 124 16.46 40.41 23.90
CA GLU A 124 17.76 40.64 23.27
C GLU A 124 17.69 40.63 21.74
N GLN A 125 16.85 39.78 21.16
CA GLN A 125 16.71 39.60 19.71
C GLN A 125 15.22 39.46 19.32
N PRO A 126 14.43 40.55 19.42
CA PRO A 126 12.96 40.49 19.26
C PRO A 126 12.50 39.99 17.88
N ALA A 127 13.25 40.26 16.82
CA ALA A 127 12.94 39.76 15.48
C ALA A 127 13.04 38.22 15.41
N LEU A 128 14.11 37.66 15.98
CA LEU A 128 14.36 36.23 16.05
C LEU A 128 13.33 35.51 16.94
N ALA A 129 13.00 36.10 18.09
CA ALA A 129 11.95 35.61 18.96
C ALA A 129 10.59 35.59 18.27
N ALA A 130 10.23 36.63 17.52
CA ALA A 130 8.98 36.68 16.76
C ALA A 130 8.91 35.58 15.68
N THR A 131 10.02 35.30 15.00
CA THR A 131 10.10 34.20 14.03
C THR A 131 9.91 32.85 14.71
N LEU A 132 10.60 32.61 15.85
CA LEU A 132 10.51 31.38 16.64
C LEU A 132 9.11 31.14 17.24
N LEU A 133 8.46 32.18 17.77
CA LEU A 133 7.09 32.10 18.30
C LEU A 133 6.08 31.78 17.20
N ARG A 134 6.19 32.42 16.02
CA ARG A 134 5.36 32.10 14.85
C ARG A 134 5.53 30.65 14.41
N ALA A 135 6.76 30.18 14.45
CA ALA A 135 7.18 28.83 14.14
C ALA A 135 6.52 27.79 15.07
N LEU A 136 6.65 27.97 16.38
CA LEU A 136 6.03 27.12 17.41
C LEU A 136 4.49 27.17 17.33
N GLY A 137 3.91 28.36 17.19
CA GLY A 137 2.46 28.53 17.05
C GLY A 137 1.90 27.87 15.79
N ALA A 138 2.64 27.92 14.67
CA ALA A 138 2.25 27.22 13.45
C ALA A 138 2.32 25.69 13.59
N ASP A 139 3.24 25.18 14.40
CA ASP A 139 3.35 23.75 14.74
C ASP A 139 2.17 23.28 15.60
N ALA A 140 1.93 23.97 16.72
CA ALA A 140 0.80 23.73 17.61
C ALA A 140 -0.54 23.77 16.85
N ALA A 141 -0.76 24.81 16.04
CA ALA A 141 -1.98 24.95 15.24
C ALA A 141 -2.15 23.82 14.20
N ARG A 142 -1.05 23.30 13.65
CA ARG A 142 -1.08 22.18 12.69
C ARG A 142 -1.44 20.87 13.39
N LYS A 143 -0.87 20.62 14.58
CA LYS A 143 -1.22 19.46 15.42
C LYS A 143 -2.69 19.53 15.84
N LEU A 144 -3.15 20.70 16.30
CA LEU A 144 -4.55 20.93 16.66
C LEU A 144 -5.50 20.64 15.48
N ARG A 145 -5.23 21.20 14.29
CA ARG A 145 -6.03 20.91 13.09
C ARG A 145 -6.10 19.42 12.76
N LYS A 146 -4.97 18.70 12.84
CA LYS A 146 -4.96 17.24 12.65
C LYS A 146 -5.81 16.50 13.68
N THR A 147 -5.77 16.92 14.95
CA THR A 147 -6.60 16.34 16.00
C THR A 147 -8.08 16.63 15.76
N THR A 148 -8.44 17.86 15.40
CA THR A 148 -9.81 18.25 15.05
C THR A 148 -10.32 17.47 13.83
N GLU A 149 -9.51 17.27 12.80
CA GLU A 149 -9.84 16.45 11.64
C GLU A 149 -10.14 14.99 12.04
N ARG A 150 -9.27 14.38 12.85
CA ARG A 150 -9.47 13.01 13.36
C ARG A 150 -10.73 12.88 14.22
N LEU A 151 -10.98 13.88 15.07
CA LEU A 151 -12.15 13.91 15.94
C LEU A 151 -13.43 14.09 15.11
N ALA A 152 -13.42 14.96 14.10
CA ALA A 152 -14.53 15.15 13.18
C ALA A 152 -14.83 13.86 12.39
N ASP A 153 -13.80 13.13 11.95
CA ASP A 153 -13.98 11.85 11.27
C ASP A 153 -14.63 10.79 12.17
N HIS A 154 -14.41 10.84 13.49
CA HIS A 154 -15.09 9.95 14.45
C HIS A 154 -16.49 10.43 14.85
N ILE A 155 -16.66 11.71 15.19
CA ILE A 155 -17.95 12.27 15.62
C ILE A 155 -18.96 12.26 14.48
N PHE A 156 -18.52 12.60 13.26
CA PHE A 156 -19.37 12.66 12.09
C PHE A 156 -19.15 11.45 11.19
N ALA A 157 -18.89 10.26 11.71
CA ALA A 157 -18.97 8.99 10.97
C ALA A 157 -20.42 8.50 10.79
N ASP A 158 -21.35 9.05 11.59
CA ASP A 158 -22.73 8.54 11.71
C ASP A 158 -23.84 9.53 11.25
N GLU A 159 -23.53 10.79 10.89
CA GLU A 159 -24.58 11.67 10.32
C GLU A 159 -25.15 11.08 9.02
N PRO A 160 -26.47 10.96 8.84
CA PRO A 160 -27.06 10.42 7.61
C PRO A 160 -26.55 11.14 6.37
N ASP A 161 -26.19 10.40 5.32
CA ASP A 161 -25.94 10.95 3.98
C ASP A 161 -27.05 10.37 3.08
N PRO A 162 -28.12 11.15 2.79
CA PRO A 162 -29.28 10.63 2.08
C PRO A 162 -28.96 10.02 0.71
N GLU A 163 -27.88 10.45 0.06
CA GLU A 163 -27.45 9.87 -1.22
C GLU A 163 -26.78 8.51 -1.01
N VAL A 164 -25.91 8.39 -0.01
CA VAL A 164 -25.29 7.11 0.38
C VAL A 164 -26.36 6.13 0.81
N ASP A 165 -27.25 6.53 1.71
CA ASP A 165 -28.31 5.68 2.28
C ASP A 165 -29.22 5.16 1.16
N ALA A 166 -29.66 6.04 0.24
CA ALA A 166 -30.48 5.65 -0.90
C ALA A 166 -29.74 4.72 -1.88
N MET A 167 -28.43 4.94 -2.11
CA MET A 167 -27.63 4.04 -2.94
C MET A 167 -27.51 2.65 -2.33
N VAL A 168 -27.23 2.57 -1.02
CA VAL A 168 -27.09 1.28 -0.32
C VAL A 168 -28.44 0.56 -0.25
N ALA A 169 -29.54 1.27 0.05
CA ALA A 169 -30.88 0.68 0.08
C ALA A 169 -31.27 0.03 -1.25
N ARG A 170 -31.04 0.72 -2.38
CA ARG A 170 -31.26 0.15 -3.72
C ARG A 170 -30.36 -1.06 -3.99
N ALA A 171 -29.11 -1.02 -3.55
CA ALA A 171 -28.19 -2.15 -3.71
C ALA A 171 -28.67 -3.38 -2.92
N GLN A 172 -29.19 -3.20 -1.70
CA GLN A 172 -29.73 -4.29 -0.89
C GLN A 172 -30.97 -4.92 -1.53
N GLU A 173 -31.87 -4.11 -2.09
CA GLU A 173 -33.03 -4.61 -2.82
C GLU A 173 -32.63 -5.40 -4.06
N ALA A 174 -31.74 -4.83 -4.88
CA ALA A 174 -31.21 -5.49 -6.07
C ALA A 174 -30.48 -6.80 -5.74
N GLN A 175 -29.74 -6.85 -4.62
CA GLN A 175 -29.03 -8.03 -4.18
C GLN A 175 -29.99 -9.17 -3.81
N ARG A 176 -31.10 -8.86 -3.11
CA ARG A 176 -32.13 -9.85 -2.76
C ARG A 176 -32.74 -10.51 -4.00
N GLU A 177 -32.99 -9.73 -5.05
CA GLU A 177 -33.47 -10.26 -6.32
C GLU A 177 -32.41 -11.09 -7.06
N LEU A 178 -31.16 -10.62 -7.09
CA LEU A 178 -30.05 -11.33 -7.73
C LEU A 178 -29.75 -12.68 -7.06
N ALA A 179 -29.94 -12.78 -5.74
CA ALA A 179 -29.69 -14.01 -4.98
C ALA A 179 -30.47 -15.23 -5.48
N ALA A 180 -31.63 -15.01 -6.12
CA ALA A 180 -32.47 -16.07 -6.68
C ALA A 180 -32.05 -16.53 -8.09
N TRP A 181 -31.05 -15.90 -8.71
CA TRP A 181 -30.62 -16.25 -10.07
C TRP A 181 -29.80 -17.54 -10.10
N ASP A 182 -30.18 -18.45 -11.00
CA ASP A 182 -29.42 -19.67 -11.26
C ASP A 182 -28.03 -19.38 -11.88
N GLU A 183 -27.15 -20.39 -11.85
CA GLU A 183 -25.77 -20.25 -12.33
C GLU A 183 -25.66 -20.07 -13.85
N ALA A 184 -26.56 -20.68 -14.64
CA ALA A 184 -26.49 -20.56 -16.09
C ALA A 184 -26.80 -19.14 -16.56
N ARG A 185 -27.85 -18.53 -15.99
CA ARG A 185 -28.19 -17.12 -16.21
C ARG A 185 -27.05 -16.21 -15.75
N MET A 186 -26.44 -16.52 -14.60
CA MET A 186 -25.38 -15.69 -14.07
C MET A 186 -24.12 -15.78 -14.94
N ASP A 187 -23.69 -16.97 -15.33
CA ASP A 187 -22.52 -17.16 -16.20
C ASP A 187 -22.71 -16.49 -17.57
N ALA A 188 -23.91 -16.56 -18.16
CA ALA A 188 -24.23 -15.86 -19.40
C ALA A 188 -24.05 -14.33 -19.27
N LEU A 189 -24.57 -13.73 -18.20
CA LEU A 189 -24.39 -12.30 -17.93
C LEU A 189 -22.92 -11.94 -17.68
N LEU A 190 -22.17 -12.74 -16.92
CA LEU A 190 -20.75 -12.49 -16.69
C LEU A 190 -19.93 -12.57 -17.98
N GLY A 191 -20.24 -13.53 -18.85
CA GLY A 191 -19.61 -13.66 -20.16
C GLY A 191 -19.83 -12.43 -21.03
N ASP A 192 -21.08 -11.94 -21.10
CA ASP A 192 -21.41 -10.75 -21.89
C ASP A 192 -20.79 -9.47 -21.30
N LEU A 193 -20.71 -9.34 -19.97
CA LEU A 193 -20.01 -8.23 -19.31
C LEU A 193 -18.53 -8.23 -19.67
N ALA A 194 -17.89 -9.39 -19.58
CA ALA A 194 -16.49 -9.55 -19.92
C ALA A 194 -16.23 -9.20 -21.38
N GLN A 195 -17.03 -9.72 -22.32
CA GLN A 195 -16.87 -9.45 -23.74
C GLN A 195 -17.14 -7.99 -24.10
N ALA A 196 -18.15 -7.35 -23.50
CA ALA A 196 -18.44 -5.95 -23.77
C ALA A 196 -17.27 -5.03 -23.39
N VAL A 197 -16.65 -5.25 -22.22
CA VAL A 197 -15.47 -4.49 -21.79
C VAL A 197 -14.25 -4.82 -22.63
N ALA A 198 -14.01 -6.10 -22.95
CA ALA A 198 -12.90 -6.51 -23.81
C ALA A 198 -12.99 -5.89 -25.21
N ALA A 199 -14.17 -5.87 -25.83
CA ALA A 199 -14.41 -5.28 -27.14
C ALA A 199 -14.18 -3.76 -27.19
N LYS A 200 -14.30 -3.08 -26.04
CA LYS A 200 -14.05 -1.64 -25.88
C LYS A 200 -12.70 -1.32 -25.24
N SER A 201 -11.84 -2.33 -25.04
CA SER A 201 -10.57 -2.19 -24.32
C SER A 201 -9.65 -1.11 -24.90
N ALA A 202 -9.52 -1.00 -26.22
CA ALA A 202 -8.69 0.01 -26.89
C ALA A 202 -9.17 1.44 -26.64
N GLU A 203 -10.47 1.67 -26.78
CA GLU A 203 -11.10 2.98 -26.53
C GLU A 203 -10.95 3.39 -25.06
N LEU A 204 -11.24 2.47 -24.14
CA LEU A 204 -11.14 2.69 -22.69
C LEU A 204 -9.69 2.87 -22.23
N ALA A 205 -8.73 2.15 -22.82
CA ALA A 205 -7.31 2.29 -22.54
C ALA A 205 -6.79 3.67 -22.99
N LEU A 206 -7.13 4.10 -24.20
CA LEU A 206 -6.80 5.42 -24.71
C LEU A 206 -7.38 6.52 -23.82
N ALA A 207 -8.67 6.42 -23.46
CA ALA A 207 -9.31 7.35 -22.54
C ALA A 207 -8.63 7.37 -21.17
N THR A 208 -8.22 6.20 -20.65
CA THR A 208 -7.51 6.10 -19.37
C THR A 208 -6.17 6.83 -19.41
N VAL A 209 -5.33 6.59 -20.42
CA VAL A 209 -4.03 7.29 -20.56
C VAL A 209 -4.26 8.79 -20.75
N HIS A 210 -5.25 9.17 -21.54
CA HIS A 210 -5.58 10.58 -21.77
C HIS A 210 -6.03 11.29 -20.49
N GLU A 211 -6.88 10.67 -19.66
CA GLU A 211 -7.38 11.27 -18.42
C GLU A 211 -6.32 11.27 -17.32
N THR A 212 -5.66 10.13 -17.10
CA THR A 212 -4.73 9.92 -15.96
C THR A 212 -3.30 10.37 -16.23
N LYS A 213 -2.91 10.51 -17.50
CA LYS A 213 -1.55 10.84 -17.97
C LYS A 213 -0.46 9.83 -17.58
N ILE A 214 -0.85 8.62 -17.19
CA ILE A 214 0.07 7.56 -16.75
C ILE A 214 -0.18 6.24 -17.49
N GLY A 215 0.89 5.47 -17.67
CA GLY A 215 0.88 4.19 -18.37
C GLY A 215 0.85 4.32 -19.89
N ASP A 216 0.55 3.23 -20.57
CA ASP A 216 0.48 3.17 -22.03
C ASP A 216 -0.77 2.43 -22.51
N VAL A 217 -1.15 2.67 -23.76
CA VAL A 217 -2.42 2.16 -24.30
C VAL A 217 -2.38 0.64 -24.49
N GLU A 218 -1.28 0.11 -25.03
CA GLU A 218 -1.13 -1.32 -25.35
C GLU A 218 -1.24 -2.18 -24.09
N SER A 219 -0.48 -1.82 -23.05
CA SER A 219 -0.50 -2.53 -21.77
C SER A 219 -1.87 -2.42 -21.09
N LYS A 220 -2.54 -1.26 -21.18
CA LYS A 220 -3.90 -1.10 -20.62
C LYS A 220 -4.94 -1.90 -21.39
N VAL A 221 -4.80 -2.07 -22.70
CA VAL A 221 -5.65 -2.99 -23.50
C VAL A 221 -5.50 -4.41 -22.96
N ALA A 222 -4.26 -4.89 -22.83
CA ALA A 222 -3.99 -6.23 -22.31
C ALA A 222 -4.59 -6.42 -20.90
N LYS A 223 -4.40 -5.47 -19.99
CA LYS A 223 -5.01 -5.51 -18.65
C LYS A 223 -6.53 -5.55 -18.68
N ASN A 224 -7.17 -4.76 -19.54
CA ASN A 224 -8.62 -4.71 -19.63
C ASN A 224 -9.20 -6.03 -20.15
N ILE A 225 -8.61 -6.61 -21.20
CA ILE A 225 -9.02 -7.93 -21.75
C ILE A 225 -8.86 -9.03 -20.69
N MET A 226 -7.77 -8.97 -19.96
CA MET A 226 -7.44 -9.92 -18.92
C MET A 226 -8.35 -9.84 -17.70
N ALA A 227 -8.59 -8.62 -17.19
CA ALA A 227 -9.49 -8.38 -16.08
C ALA A 227 -10.96 -8.68 -16.42
N SER A 228 -11.28 -8.79 -17.70
CA SER A 228 -12.59 -9.16 -18.21
C SER A 228 -12.63 -10.65 -18.56
N VAL A 229 -12.16 -11.03 -19.75
CA VAL A 229 -12.25 -12.40 -20.28
C VAL A 229 -11.41 -13.37 -19.46
N GLY A 230 -10.18 -13.00 -19.09
CA GLY A 230 -9.29 -13.87 -18.31
C GLY A 230 -9.85 -14.17 -16.91
N VAL A 231 -10.41 -13.15 -16.24
CA VAL A 231 -11.12 -13.35 -14.97
C VAL A 231 -12.37 -14.19 -15.18
N TYR A 232 -13.22 -13.88 -16.15
CA TYR A 232 -14.44 -14.66 -16.42
C TYR A 232 -14.15 -16.16 -16.62
N GLN A 233 -13.10 -16.52 -17.36
CA GLN A 233 -12.69 -17.92 -17.57
C GLN A 233 -12.41 -18.66 -16.26
N SER A 234 -11.96 -17.95 -15.22
CA SER A 234 -11.73 -18.54 -13.89
C SER A 234 -13.01 -18.69 -13.04
N LEU A 235 -14.09 -18.02 -13.43
CA LEU A 235 -15.38 -18.01 -12.71
C LEU A 235 -16.40 -18.96 -13.34
N ALA A 236 -16.41 -19.04 -14.67
CA ALA A 236 -17.40 -19.79 -15.44
C ALA A 236 -17.46 -21.26 -15.01
N GLY A 237 -18.68 -21.79 -14.84
CA GLY A 237 -18.93 -23.17 -14.46
C GLY A 237 -18.67 -23.51 -12.99
N ARG A 238 -18.22 -22.56 -12.17
CA ARG A 238 -18.05 -22.77 -10.72
C ARG A 238 -19.29 -22.30 -9.96
N PRO A 239 -19.75 -22.95 -8.89
CA PRO A 239 -20.89 -22.46 -8.13
C PRO A 239 -20.51 -21.23 -7.30
N GLY A 240 -21.27 -20.14 -7.42
CA GLY A 240 -21.13 -18.91 -6.63
C GLY A 240 -22.20 -18.72 -5.55
N THR A 241 -23.21 -19.59 -5.52
CA THR A 241 -24.25 -19.66 -4.48
C THR A 241 -24.70 -21.11 -4.27
N GLY A 242 -25.40 -21.40 -3.18
CA GLY A 242 -25.90 -22.74 -2.89
C GLY A 242 -24.79 -23.70 -2.44
N VAL A 243 -24.95 -25.01 -2.66
CA VAL A 243 -23.95 -26.01 -2.24
C VAL A 243 -22.68 -25.86 -3.09
N VAL A 244 -21.55 -25.54 -2.45
CA VAL A 244 -20.25 -25.31 -3.10
C VAL A 244 -19.24 -26.41 -2.82
N ALA A 245 -19.39 -27.16 -1.73
CA ALA A 245 -18.63 -28.37 -1.45
C ALA A 245 -19.48 -29.38 -0.66
N GLN A 246 -19.22 -30.66 -0.89
CA GLN A 246 -19.82 -31.75 -0.14
C GLN A 246 -18.73 -32.67 0.36
N HIS A 247 -18.81 -33.04 1.63
CA HIS A 247 -17.89 -33.93 2.32
C HIS A 247 -18.69 -35.11 2.90
N PRO A 248 -19.06 -36.10 2.07
CA PRO A 248 -19.85 -37.25 2.52
C PRO A 248 -19.22 -37.98 3.69
N GLU A 249 -17.89 -38.09 3.72
CA GLU A 249 -17.08 -38.70 4.79
C GLU A 249 -17.10 -37.91 6.10
N LEU A 250 -17.41 -36.61 6.03
CA LEU A 250 -17.56 -35.74 7.20
C LEU A 250 -19.03 -35.48 7.55
N HIS A 251 -19.98 -36.06 6.79
CA HIS A 251 -21.41 -35.79 6.92
C HIS A 251 -21.72 -34.27 6.84
N LEU A 252 -20.99 -33.54 6.00
CA LEU A 252 -20.96 -32.07 5.96
C LEU A 252 -21.17 -31.55 4.54
N ASP A 253 -22.07 -30.59 4.38
CA ASP A 253 -22.15 -29.77 3.17
C ASP A 253 -21.73 -28.32 3.48
N GLU A 254 -21.03 -27.68 2.54
CA GLU A 254 -20.72 -26.26 2.56
C GLU A 254 -21.61 -25.51 1.55
N VAL A 255 -22.31 -24.50 2.04
CA VAL A 255 -23.29 -23.70 1.29
C VAL A 255 -22.84 -22.24 1.25
N ALA A 256 -22.63 -21.70 0.06
CA ALA A 256 -22.29 -20.30 -0.15
C ALA A 256 -23.53 -19.40 0.01
N GLU A 257 -23.36 -18.33 0.77
CA GLU A 257 -24.34 -17.26 0.95
C GLU A 257 -23.66 -15.91 0.73
N ALA A 258 -24.20 -15.10 -0.18
CA ALA A 258 -23.63 -13.80 -0.55
C ALA A 258 -23.31 -12.94 0.69
N ALA A 259 -22.24 -12.14 0.61
CA ALA A 259 -21.95 -11.16 1.66
C ALA A 259 -23.05 -10.09 1.75
N GLY A 260 -23.59 -9.64 0.61
CA GLY A 260 -24.63 -8.62 0.53
C GLY A 260 -24.21 -7.47 -0.39
N VAL A 261 -24.12 -6.26 0.14
CA VAL A 261 -23.62 -5.09 -0.61
C VAL A 261 -22.11 -4.95 -0.41
N VAL A 262 -21.37 -4.97 -1.51
CA VAL A 262 -19.92 -4.75 -1.53
C VAL A 262 -19.63 -3.30 -1.93
N PHE A 263 -18.76 -2.62 -1.20
CA PHE A 263 -18.22 -1.32 -1.59
C PHE A 263 -16.80 -1.46 -2.15
N GLY A 264 -16.61 -1.09 -3.42
CA GLY A 264 -15.36 -1.30 -4.16
C GLY A 264 -14.62 -0.01 -4.47
N LEU A 265 -13.45 0.18 -3.87
CA LEU A 265 -12.54 1.29 -4.19
C LEU A 265 -11.72 0.97 -5.44
N ILE A 266 -11.62 1.93 -6.38
CA ILE A 266 -10.96 1.74 -7.67
C ILE A 266 -9.77 2.70 -7.83
N PRO A 267 -8.54 2.21 -8.05
CA PRO A 267 -7.35 3.04 -8.16
C PRO A 267 -7.19 3.67 -9.55
N GLN A 268 -6.43 4.77 -9.62
CA GLN A 268 -6.14 5.45 -10.89
C GLN A 268 -5.23 4.67 -11.85
N THR A 269 -4.45 3.71 -11.33
CA THR A 269 -3.50 2.92 -12.14
C THR A 269 -4.21 1.90 -13.02
N ASN A 270 -5.32 1.33 -12.53
CA ASN A 270 -6.08 0.26 -13.15
C ASN A 270 -7.60 0.49 -13.09
N PRO A 271 -8.14 1.65 -13.54
CA PRO A 271 -9.52 2.01 -13.25
C PRO A 271 -10.53 1.09 -13.95
N VAL A 272 -10.31 0.80 -15.22
CA VAL A 272 -11.18 -0.06 -16.03
C VAL A 272 -11.04 -1.51 -15.59
N ALA A 273 -9.80 -2.04 -15.61
CA ALA A 273 -9.49 -3.41 -15.21
C ALA A 273 -10.03 -3.77 -13.80
N THR A 274 -9.79 -2.93 -12.78
CA THR A 274 -10.26 -3.21 -11.43
C THR A 274 -11.79 -3.16 -11.32
N ALA A 275 -12.44 -2.25 -12.06
CA ALA A 275 -13.89 -2.13 -12.05
C ALA A 275 -14.59 -3.36 -12.65
N ILE A 276 -14.15 -3.83 -13.82
CA ILE A 276 -14.72 -5.05 -14.41
C ILE A 276 -14.39 -6.28 -13.57
N PHE A 277 -13.15 -6.41 -13.09
CA PHE A 277 -12.75 -7.51 -12.20
C PHE A 277 -13.67 -7.60 -10.97
N LYS A 278 -13.84 -6.49 -10.22
CA LYS A 278 -14.72 -6.46 -9.04
C LYS A 278 -16.17 -6.73 -9.37
N THR A 279 -16.66 -6.22 -10.51
CA THR A 279 -18.02 -6.47 -10.97
C THR A 279 -18.24 -7.97 -11.21
N LEU A 280 -17.33 -8.62 -11.94
CA LEU A 280 -17.45 -10.05 -12.24
C LEU A 280 -17.46 -10.91 -10.97
N ILE A 281 -16.50 -10.70 -10.07
CA ILE A 281 -16.40 -11.51 -8.85
C ILE A 281 -17.55 -11.26 -7.87
N ALA A 282 -18.02 -10.01 -7.75
CA ALA A 282 -19.13 -9.66 -6.85
C ALA A 282 -20.44 -10.29 -7.32
N LEU A 283 -20.75 -10.15 -8.61
CA LEU A 283 -21.97 -10.72 -9.21
C LEU A 283 -21.92 -12.25 -9.21
N LYS A 284 -20.76 -12.87 -9.45
CA LYS A 284 -20.62 -14.32 -9.36
C LYS A 284 -21.06 -14.85 -8.00
N ALA A 285 -20.64 -14.18 -6.92
CA ALA A 285 -21.03 -14.49 -5.55
C ALA A 285 -22.39 -13.89 -5.13
N ARG A 286 -23.22 -13.44 -6.08
CA ARG A 286 -24.57 -12.88 -5.87
C ARG A 286 -24.62 -11.64 -4.95
N ASN A 287 -23.59 -10.81 -5.02
CA ASN A 287 -23.54 -9.53 -4.31
C ASN A 287 -23.98 -8.38 -5.21
N ALA A 288 -24.54 -7.33 -4.62
CA ALA A 288 -24.58 -6.02 -5.27
C ALA A 288 -23.26 -5.28 -5.04
N LEU A 289 -22.89 -4.38 -5.96
CA LEU A 289 -21.61 -3.67 -5.93
C LEU A 289 -21.81 -2.16 -6.10
N ILE A 290 -21.19 -1.38 -5.21
CA ILE A 290 -21.08 0.08 -5.33
C ILE A 290 -19.60 0.43 -5.56
N LEU A 291 -19.28 1.04 -6.70
CA LEU A 291 -17.93 1.43 -7.06
C LEU A 291 -17.61 2.90 -6.70
N SER A 292 -16.39 3.15 -6.23
CA SER A 292 -15.86 4.49 -6.02
C SER A 292 -14.53 4.66 -6.75
N PHE A 293 -14.54 5.46 -7.81
CA PHE A 293 -13.37 5.73 -8.65
C PHE A 293 -12.51 6.83 -8.06
N HIS A 294 -11.19 6.66 -8.19
CA HIS A 294 -10.26 7.75 -7.89
C HIS A 294 -10.60 9.00 -8.73
N HIS A 295 -10.48 10.19 -8.14
CA HIS A 295 -10.95 11.42 -8.77
C HIS A 295 -10.24 11.80 -10.08
N THR A 296 -9.06 11.21 -10.36
CA THR A 296 -8.26 11.41 -11.58
C THR A 296 -8.66 10.50 -12.74
N CYS A 297 -9.55 9.53 -12.53
CA CYS A 297 -10.02 8.60 -13.56
C CYS A 297 -11.55 8.51 -13.56
N ARG A 298 -12.23 9.61 -13.24
CA ARG A 298 -13.68 9.63 -13.02
C ARG A 298 -14.44 9.50 -14.33
N HIS A 299 -14.01 10.16 -15.40
CA HIS A 299 -14.73 10.13 -16.66
C HIS A 299 -14.65 8.73 -17.27
N VAL A 300 -13.44 8.15 -17.36
CA VAL A 300 -13.29 6.78 -17.84
C VAL A 300 -13.99 5.77 -16.93
N GLY A 301 -14.00 6.02 -15.61
CA GLY A 301 -14.76 5.23 -14.65
C GLY A 301 -16.27 5.25 -14.93
N ASN A 302 -16.85 6.44 -15.14
CA ASN A 302 -18.27 6.60 -15.48
C ASN A 302 -18.60 5.89 -16.81
N THR A 303 -17.80 6.10 -17.85
CA THR A 303 -17.99 5.42 -19.15
C THR A 303 -17.94 3.89 -19.01
N THR A 304 -17.02 3.37 -18.20
CA THR A 304 -16.91 1.92 -17.96
C THR A 304 -18.13 1.38 -17.21
N ALA A 305 -18.59 2.09 -16.17
CA ALA A 305 -19.76 1.69 -15.41
C ALA A 305 -21.06 1.77 -16.23
N GLU A 306 -21.18 2.77 -17.10
CA GLU A 306 -22.30 2.90 -18.05
C GLU A 306 -22.32 1.76 -19.06
N LEU A 307 -21.16 1.37 -19.60
CA LEU A 307 -21.03 0.20 -20.49
C LEU A 307 -21.51 -1.08 -19.81
N MET A 308 -21.03 -1.36 -18.59
CA MET A 308 -21.44 -2.54 -17.82
C MET A 308 -22.94 -2.51 -17.47
N THR A 309 -23.47 -1.33 -17.09
CA THR A 309 -24.90 -1.14 -16.83
C THR A 309 -25.75 -1.40 -18.08
N GLY A 310 -25.25 -1.06 -19.27
CA GLY A 310 -25.90 -1.38 -20.54
C GLY A 310 -26.07 -2.89 -20.76
N VAL A 311 -25.07 -3.69 -20.38
CA VAL A 311 -25.16 -5.17 -20.43
C VAL A 311 -26.12 -5.70 -19.38
N LEU A 312 -26.03 -5.20 -18.14
CA LEU A 312 -26.93 -5.59 -17.05
C LEU A 312 -28.41 -5.39 -17.43
N ARG A 313 -28.74 -4.27 -18.08
CA ARG A 313 -30.11 -4.01 -18.57
C ARG A 313 -30.57 -5.02 -19.62
N LYS A 314 -29.70 -5.45 -20.53
CA LYS A 314 -30.04 -6.46 -21.56
C LYS A 314 -30.39 -7.81 -20.93
N HIS A 315 -29.72 -8.17 -19.83
CA HIS A 315 -29.99 -9.38 -19.04
C HIS A 315 -31.12 -9.23 -18.03
N ARG A 316 -31.76 -8.05 -17.98
CA ARG A 316 -32.79 -7.69 -17.00
C ARG A 316 -32.30 -7.91 -15.57
N ALA A 317 -31.05 -7.51 -15.31
CA ALA A 317 -30.50 -7.50 -13.96
C ALA A 317 -31.24 -6.47 -13.10
N PRO A 318 -31.41 -6.72 -11.79
CA PRO A 318 -32.12 -5.80 -10.90
C PRO A 318 -31.49 -4.41 -10.91
N GLU A 319 -32.33 -3.37 -10.94
CA GLU A 319 -31.83 -1.99 -10.91
C GLU A 319 -31.09 -1.72 -9.60
N GLY A 320 -29.88 -1.19 -9.67
CA GLY A 320 -29.06 -0.92 -8.49
C GLY A 320 -28.09 -2.04 -8.09
N VAL A 321 -28.09 -3.18 -8.80
CA VAL A 321 -27.14 -4.29 -8.55
C VAL A 321 -25.69 -3.87 -8.78
N LEU A 322 -25.47 -2.97 -9.73
CA LEU A 322 -24.21 -2.25 -9.92
C LEU A 322 -24.49 -0.76 -9.87
N GLN A 323 -23.85 -0.07 -8.94
CA GLN A 323 -23.88 1.38 -8.80
C GLN A 323 -22.46 1.92 -8.72
N TRP A 324 -22.31 3.23 -8.91
CA TRP A 324 -21.03 3.90 -8.71
C TRP A 324 -21.25 5.36 -8.34
N VAL A 325 -20.25 5.94 -7.66
CA VAL A 325 -20.29 7.36 -7.30
C VAL A 325 -19.90 8.20 -8.52
N LYS A 326 -20.90 8.83 -9.14
CA LYS A 326 -20.75 9.57 -10.42
C LYS A 326 -19.95 10.87 -10.31
N ASN A 327 -20.11 11.55 -9.19
CA ASN A 327 -19.51 12.87 -8.91
C ASN A 327 -18.30 12.73 -8.00
N ARG A 328 -17.49 13.79 -7.89
CA ARG A 328 -16.32 13.81 -7.00
C ARG A 328 -16.76 13.49 -5.56
N THR A 329 -16.26 12.38 -5.04
CA THR A 329 -16.49 11.96 -3.65
C THR A 329 -15.50 12.67 -2.73
N SER A 330 -15.98 13.20 -1.60
CA SER A 330 -15.11 13.66 -0.52
C SER A 330 -14.60 12.45 0.27
N ARG A 331 -13.48 12.60 1.00
CA ARG A 331 -13.03 11.54 1.92
C ARG A 331 -14.11 11.18 2.95
N LYS A 332 -14.85 12.18 3.46
CA LYS A 332 -16.00 11.99 4.35
C LYS A 332 -17.06 11.07 3.72
N LYS A 333 -17.46 11.32 2.46
CA LYS A 333 -18.47 10.51 1.78
C LYS A 333 -17.96 9.09 1.47
N THR A 334 -16.69 8.92 1.10
CA THR A 334 -16.10 7.57 0.95
C THR A 334 -16.09 6.82 2.28
N GLN A 335 -15.74 7.50 3.38
CA GLN A 335 -15.81 6.92 4.73
C GLN A 335 -17.22 6.46 5.06
N ARG A 336 -18.25 7.24 4.68
CA ARG A 336 -19.65 6.87 4.93
C ARG A 336 -20.06 5.60 4.21
N PHE A 337 -19.69 5.42 2.95
CA PHE A 337 -19.89 4.12 2.30
C PHE A 337 -19.17 2.99 3.03
N MET A 338 -17.96 3.20 3.55
CA MET A 338 -17.19 2.16 4.24
C MET A 338 -17.75 1.81 5.63
N SER A 339 -18.43 2.73 6.31
CA SER A 339 -19.01 2.50 7.65
C SER A 339 -20.53 2.33 7.66
N HIS A 340 -21.19 2.43 6.51
CA HIS A 340 -22.65 2.34 6.43
C HIS A 340 -23.13 0.92 6.80
N PRO A 341 -24.13 0.77 7.70
CA PRO A 341 -24.54 -0.54 8.24
C PRO A 341 -25.12 -1.51 7.19
N GLY A 342 -25.60 -0.99 6.07
CA GLY A 342 -26.06 -1.79 4.93
C GLY A 342 -24.96 -2.29 3.98
N VAL A 343 -23.69 -1.90 4.17
CA VAL A 343 -22.54 -2.39 3.41
C VAL A 343 -21.92 -3.55 4.19
N ALA A 344 -21.81 -4.71 3.54
CA ALA A 344 -21.36 -5.94 4.20
C ALA A 344 -19.85 -6.16 4.09
N LEU A 345 -19.23 -5.65 3.02
CA LEU A 345 -17.82 -5.88 2.74
C LEU A 345 -17.21 -4.72 1.95
N VAL A 346 -16.00 -4.29 2.34
CA VAL A 346 -15.21 -3.31 1.59
C VAL A 346 -14.08 -3.99 0.84
N LEU A 347 -14.01 -3.79 -0.48
CA LEU A 347 -12.84 -4.15 -1.30
C LEU A 347 -11.96 -2.92 -1.51
N ALA A 348 -10.90 -2.81 -0.72
CA ALA A 348 -10.03 -1.64 -0.68
C ALA A 348 -8.79 -1.80 -1.56
N THR A 349 -8.91 -1.42 -2.83
CA THR A 349 -7.78 -1.37 -3.77
C THR A 349 -7.34 0.08 -3.93
N GLY A 350 -6.27 0.48 -3.25
CA GLY A 350 -5.78 1.85 -3.26
C GLY A 350 -4.54 2.02 -2.40
N GLY A 351 -4.13 3.28 -2.17
CA GLY A 351 -2.99 3.57 -1.30
C GLY A 351 -3.25 3.17 0.16
N GLN A 352 -2.16 2.96 0.91
CA GLN A 352 -2.18 2.45 2.29
C GLN A 352 -3.09 3.24 3.24
N GLY A 353 -3.18 4.57 3.09
CA GLY A 353 -4.08 5.38 3.89
C GLY A 353 -5.57 5.01 3.70
N MET A 354 -5.97 4.64 2.49
CA MET A 354 -7.34 4.22 2.21
C MET A 354 -7.61 2.79 2.69
N VAL A 355 -6.62 1.89 2.56
CA VAL A 355 -6.72 0.53 3.09
C VAL A 355 -6.87 0.54 4.61
N LYS A 356 -6.08 1.37 5.30
CA LYS A 356 -6.21 1.58 6.75
C LYS A 356 -7.61 2.12 7.10
N ALA A 357 -8.12 3.10 6.36
CA ALA A 357 -9.47 3.64 6.58
C ALA A 357 -10.56 2.58 6.42
N ALA A 358 -10.42 1.67 5.45
CA ALA A 358 -11.34 0.54 5.27
C ALA A 358 -11.30 -0.44 6.47
N TYR A 359 -10.11 -0.83 6.94
CA TYR A 359 -10.00 -1.69 8.13
C TYR A 359 -10.45 -1.01 9.43
N SER A 360 -10.43 0.32 9.48
CA SER A 360 -10.93 1.11 10.61
C SER A 360 -12.40 1.51 10.48
N SER A 361 -13.13 1.07 9.45
CA SER A 361 -14.51 1.51 9.22
C SER A 361 -15.56 0.75 10.05
N GLY A 362 -15.17 -0.33 10.73
CA GLY A 362 -16.08 -1.25 11.42
C GLY A 362 -16.75 -2.27 10.51
N THR A 363 -16.68 -2.10 9.19
CA THR A 363 -17.15 -3.07 8.20
C THR A 363 -16.03 -4.04 7.85
N PRO A 364 -16.31 -5.35 7.67
CA PRO A 364 -15.31 -6.29 7.15
C PRO A 364 -14.65 -5.75 5.86
N ALA A 365 -13.33 -5.87 5.78
CA ALA A 365 -12.56 -5.33 4.67
C ALA A 365 -11.54 -6.33 4.13
N ILE A 366 -11.33 -6.28 2.82
CA ILE A 366 -10.22 -6.92 2.12
C ILE A 366 -9.42 -5.82 1.43
N GLY A 367 -8.24 -5.57 1.96
CA GLY A 367 -7.31 -4.57 1.46
C GLY A 367 -6.16 -5.14 0.63
N VAL A 368 -5.28 -4.24 0.21
CA VAL A 368 -4.03 -4.53 -0.47
C VAL A 368 -2.85 -3.85 0.23
N GLY A 369 -1.64 -4.33 0.00
CA GLY A 369 -0.39 -3.73 0.47
C GLY A 369 0.27 -2.83 -0.58
N SER A 370 1.31 -2.12 -0.18
CA SER A 370 2.25 -1.50 -1.14
C SER A 370 3.10 -2.57 -1.81
N GLY A 371 3.52 -2.33 -3.05
CA GLY A 371 4.55 -3.11 -3.70
C GLY A 371 5.95 -2.75 -3.19
N ASN A 372 6.93 -3.61 -3.45
CA ASN A 372 8.38 -3.29 -3.46
C ASN A 372 9.21 -4.52 -3.89
N ALA A 373 8.73 -5.32 -4.85
CA ALA A 373 9.24 -6.67 -5.04
C ALA A 373 10.77 -6.71 -5.25
N PRO A 374 11.54 -7.35 -4.34
CA PRO A 374 12.91 -7.70 -4.61
C PRO A 374 12.96 -8.86 -5.60
N CYS A 375 13.90 -8.83 -6.53
CA CYS A 375 14.14 -9.85 -7.53
C CYS A 375 15.57 -10.36 -7.39
N LEU A 376 15.73 -11.54 -6.78
CA LEU A 376 17.02 -12.19 -6.63
C LEU A 376 17.39 -12.90 -7.94
N VAL A 377 18.52 -12.54 -8.55
CA VAL A 377 19.07 -13.20 -9.74
C VAL A 377 20.37 -13.87 -9.36
N THR A 378 20.38 -15.19 -9.41
CA THR A 378 21.53 -16.01 -9.01
C THR A 378 22.46 -16.29 -10.19
N ALA A 379 23.71 -16.65 -9.91
CA ALA A 379 24.73 -16.92 -10.92
C ALA A 379 24.43 -18.15 -11.79
N ASP A 380 23.61 -19.08 -11.31
CA ASP A 380 23.17 -20.28 -12.01
C ASP A 380 21.87 -20.07 -12.83
N ALA A 381 21.30 -18.87 -12.83
CA ALA A 381 20.08 -18.57 -13.57
C ALA A 381 20.33 -18.49 -15.09
N ASP A 382 19.27 -18.73 -15.88
CA ASP A 382 19.25 -18.31 -17.29
C ASP A 382 19.13 -16.77 -17.34
N LEU A 383 20.26 -16.09 -17.43
CA LEU A 383 20.35 -14.63 -17.38
C LEU A 383 19.67 -13.97 -18.59
N GLY A 384 19.65 -14.62 -19.75
CA GLY A 384 18.97 -14.13 -20.94
C GLY A 384 17.46 -14.15 -20.77
N GLN A 385 16.93 -15.27 -20.30
CA GLN A 385 15.51 -15.40 -19.98
C GLN A 385 15.09 -14.45 -18.85
N ALA A 386 15.89 -14.37 -17.77
CA ALA A 386 15.63 -13.46 -16.65
C ALA A 386 15.55 -12.01 -17.12
N ALA A 387 16.50 -11.56 -17.95
CA ALA A 387 16.51 -10.21 -18.49
C ALA A 387 15.28 -9.92 -19.35
N ALA A 388 14.89 -10.85 -20.23
CA ALA A 388 13.70 -10.71 -21.07
C ALA A 388 12.42 -10.58 -20.23
N MET A 389 12.25 -11.44 -19.21
CA MET A 389 11.10 -11.42 -18.32
C MET A 389 11.03 -10.14 -17.48
N ILE A 390 12.17 -9.70 -16.92
CA ILE A 390 12.25 -8.49 -16.09
C ILE A 390 11.96 -7.24 -16.93
N VAL A 391 12.54 -7.12 -18.12
CA VAL A 391 12.26 -5.97 -19.01
C VAL A 391 10.79 -5.97 -19.41
N GLN A 392 10.24 -7.11 -19.86
CA GLN A 392 8.82 -7.23 -20.22
C GLN A 392 7.90 -6.87 -19.06
N SER A 393 8.18 -7.40 -17.88
CA SER A 393 7.40 -7.16 -16.65
C SER A 393 7.44 -5.68 -16.28
N LYS A 394 8.65 -5.11 -16.19
CA LYS A 394 8.80 -3.78 -15.62
C LYS A 394 8.41 -2.65 -16.57
N SER A 395 8.54 -2.87 -17.88
CA SER A 395 8.06 -1.91 -18.88
C SER A 395 6.54 -1.94 -19.05
N PHE A 396 5.86 -3.01 -18.59
CA PHE A 396 4.42 -3.16 -18.75
C PHE A 396 3.65 -2.06 -18.00
N ASP A 397 2.80 -1.34 -18.73
CA ASP A 397 2.09 -0.14 -18.28
C ASP A 397 3.01 0.86 -17.58
N ASN A 398 4.24 1.02 -18.07
CA ASN A 398 5.28 1.85 -17.47
C ASN A 398 5.52 1.57 -15.98
N GLY A 399 5.52 0.29 -15.59
CA GLY A 399 5.87 -0.14 -14.24
C GLY A 399 4.81 0.14 -13.17
N LEU A 400 3.54 0.32 -13.58
CA LEU A 400 2.42 0.65 -12.68
C LEU A 400 1.80 -0.56 -11.94
N ILE A 401 2.23 -1.79 -12.23
CA ILE A 401 1.77 -2.97 -11.50
C ILE A 401 2.52 -3.07 -10.16
N CYS A 402 1.77 -3.08 -9.05
CA CYS A 402 2.32 -3.08 -7.68
C CYS A 402 3.20 -4.30 -7.37
N GLY A 403 2.93 -5.46 -7.96
CA GLY A 403 3.78 -6.65 -7.80
C GLY A 403 4.93 -6.76 -8.79
N SER A 404 5.17 -5.74 -9.64
CA SER A 404 6.34 -5.71 -10.53
C SER A 404 7.64 -5.54 -9.74
N GLU A 405 8.77 -5.87 -10.36
CA GLU A 405 10.10 -5.73 -9.78
C GLU A 405 10.34 -4.28 -9.37
N HIS A 406 11.03 -4.06 -8.25
CA HIS A 406 11.51 -2.73 -7.86
C HIS A 406 13.01 -2.72 -7.63
N ASN A 407 13.55 -3.82 -7.13
CA ASN A 407 14.94 -3.92 -6.71
C ASN A 407 15.52 -5.23 -7.24
N LEU A 408 16.47 -5.14 -8.15
CA LEU A 408 17.28 -6.28 -8.58
C LEU A 408 18.36 -6.52 -7.55
N VAL A 409 18.43 -7.74 -7.04
CA VAL A 409 19.46 -8.22 -6.12
C VAL A 409 20.22 -9.30 -6.87
N VAL A 410 21.44 -9.02 -7.30
CA VAL A 410 22.15 -9.84 -8.30
C VAL A 410 23.45 -10.35 -7.69
N GLU A 411 23.68 -11.66 -7.73
CA GLU A 411 24.97 -12.21 -7.30
C GLU A 411 26.12 -11.60 -8.11
N GLN A 412 27.23 -11.28 -7.46
CA GLN A 412 28.36 -10.54 -8.04
C GLN A 412 28.87 -11.19 -9.33
N ALA A 413 28.89 -12.52 -9.37
CA ALA A 413 29.31 -13.29 -10.55
C ALA A 413 28.36 -13.14 -11.75
N ALA A 414 27.09 -12.81 -11.52
CA ALA A 414 26.07 -12.62 -12.56
C ALA A 414 25.99 -11.17 -13.09
N VAL A 415 26.49 -10.18 -12.35
CA VAL A 415 26.25 -8.75 -12.65
C VAL A 415 26.64 -8.37 -14.08
N ALA A 416 27.85 -8.70 -14.51
CA ALA A 416 28.34 -8.35 -15.85
C ALA A 416 27.56 -9.03 -16.99
N PRO A 417 27.42 -10.38 -17.02
CA PRO A 417 26.66 -11.05 -18.07
C PRO A 417 25.17 -10.68 -18.04
N PHE A 418 24.59 -10.45 -16.86
CA PHE A 418 23.19 -10.03 -16.73
C PHE A 418 22.96 -8.59 -17.22
N THR A 419 23.91 -7.68 -16.97
CA THR A 419 23.89 -6.32 -17.51
C THR A 419 23.83 -6.34 -19.04
N ALA A 420 24.70 -7.14 -19.68
CA ALA A 420 24.69 -7.28 -21.13
C ALA A 420 23.35 -7.86 -21.65
N ALA A 421 22.77 -8.84 -20.93
CA ALA A 421 21.48 -9.42 -21.28
C ALA A 421 20.32 -8.41 -21.15
N LEU A 422 20.33 -7.57 -20.11
CA LEU A 422 19.36 -6.49 -19.93
C LEU A 422 19.42 -5.46 -21.08
N GLU A 423 20.63 -5.05 -21.45
CA GLU A 423 20.82 -4.10 -22.55
C GLU A 423 20.37 -4.68 -23.90
N ALA A 424 20.63 -5.96 -24.15
CA ALA A 424 20.14 -6.65 -25.34
C ALA A 424 18.60 -6.65 -25.45
N MET A 425 17.89 -6.60 -24.32
CA MET A 425 16.41 -6.54 -24.26
C MET A 425 15.86 -5.11 -24.30
N GLY A 426 16.72 -4.08 -24.37
CA GLY A 426 16.35 -2.67 -24.45
C GLY A 426 16.32 -1.94 -23.12
N ALA A 427 16.95 -2.48 -22.08
CA ALA A 427 17.23 -1.71 -20.87
C ALA A 427 18.42 -0.75 -21.11
N ALA A 428 18.42 0.38 -20.42
CA ALA A 428 19.59 1.22 -20.26
C ALA A 428 20.12 1.03 -18.83
N VAL A 429 21.18 0.24 -18.69
CA VAL A 429 21.90 0.14 -17.42
C VAL A 429 22.80 1.37 -17.31
N LEU A 430 22.60 2.15 -16.26
CA LEU A 430 23.27 3.43 -16.09
C LEU A 430 24.70 3.23 -15.60
N THR A 431 25.62 4.01 -16.17
CA THR A 431 26.98 4.16 -15.61
C THR A 431 26.92 4.82 -14.22
N PRO A 432 27.96 4.71 -13.38
CA PRO A 432 27.98 5.35 -12.07
C PRO A 432 27.65 6.86 -12.11
N ASP A 433 28.17 7.57 -13.10
CA ASP A 433 27.91 9.02 -13.28
C ASP A 433 26.47 9.30 -13.72
N GLU A 434 25.95 8.53 -14.67
CA GLU A 434 24.54 8.61 -15.09
C GLU A 434 23.61 8.29 -13.92
N ALA A 435 23.92 7.27 -13.12
CA ALA A 435 23.15 6.83 -11.97
C ALA A 435 23.08 7.92 -10.88
N ALA A 436 24.23 8.49 -10.50
CA ALA A 436 24.29 9.57 -9.51
C ALA A 436 23.47 10.79 -9.96
N LYS A 437 23.61 11.20 -11.22
CA LYS A 437 22.83 12.30 -11.81
C LYS A 437 21.34 11.96 -11.85
N ALA A 438 20.99 10.74 -12.26
CA ALA A 438 19.60 10.29 -12.34
C ALA A 438 18.93 10.36 -10.97
N VAL A 439 19.54 9.78 -9.93
CA VAL A 439 19.00 9.79 -8.56
C VAL A 439 18.83 11.21 -8.05
N ALA A 440 19.84 12.09 -8.20
CA ALA A 440 19.75 13.49 -7.78
C ALA A 440 18.65 14.27 -8.53
N THR A 441 18.30 13.86 -9.75
CA THR A 441 17.28 14.50 -10.56
C THR A 441 15.88 13.99 -10.25
N ILE A 442 15.68 12.67 -10.13
CA ILE A 442 14.35 12.06 -9.96
C ILE A 442 13.86 12.07 -8.52
N VAL A 443 14.76 12.18 -7.54
CA VAL A 443 14.41 12.29 -6.12
C VAL A 443 14.25 13.76 -5.74
N GLU A 444 13.13 14.11 -5.12
CA GLU A 444 12.91 15.45 -4.57
C GLU A 444 13.65 15.59 -3.22
N PRO A 445 14.66 16.48 -3.10
CA PRO A 445 15.49 16.57 -1.91
C PRO A 445 14.72 16.83 -0.61
N LYS A 446 13.63 17.59 -0.68
CA LYS A 446 12.86 17.98 0.52
C LYS A 446 11.96 16.88 1.06
N THR A 447 11.38 16.07 0.17
CA THR A 447 10.40 15.05 0.56
C THR A 447 10.98 13.65 0.55
N GLN A 448 12.19 13.47 -0.01
CA GLN A 448 12.80 12.16 -0.25
C GLN A 448 11.86 11.21 -1.00
N ALA A 449 11.03 11.75 -1.89
CA ALA A 449 10.11 11.01 -2.73
C ALA A 449 10.49 11.15 -4.21
N LEU A 450 10.07 10.19 -5.04
CA LEU A 450 10.19 10.35 -6.49
C LEU A 450 9.33 11.50 -6.98
N ARG A 451 9.88 12.25 -7.94
CA ARG A 451 9.19 13.34 -8.62
C ARG A 451 7.98 12.79 -9.39
N PRO A 452 6.80 13.45 -9.35
CA PRO A 452 5.62 13.02 -10.09
C PRO A 452 5.85 12.85 -11.60
N GLN A 453 6.81 13.58 -12.16
CA GLN A 453 7.19 13.55 -13.57
C GLN A 453 7.73 12.19 -14.04
N VAL A 454 8.15 11.28 -13.15
CA VAL A 454 8.62 9.95 -13.54
C VAL A 454 7.58 8.85 -13.30
N ILE A 455 6.52 9.13 -12.56
CA ILE A 455 5.52 8.13 -12.17
C ILE A 455 4.66 7.76 -13.39
N GLY A 456 4.64 6.47 -13.72
CA GLY A 456 3.90 5.92 -14.86
C GLY A 456 4.29 6.49 -16.23
N GLN A 457 5.44 7.15 -16.36
CA GLN A 457 5.96 7.61 -17.64
C GLN A 457 6.82 6.54 -18.30
N SER A 458 6.90 6.55 -19.63
CA SER A 458 7.75 5.59 -20.36
C SER A 458 9.23 5.78 -20.03
N ALA A 459 9.98 4.68 -20.07
CA ALA A 459 11.41 4.72 -19.79
C ALA A 459 12.15 5.66 -20.77
N GLN A 460 11.75 5.67 -22.05
CA GLN A 460 12.28 6.61 -23.03
C GLN A 460 12.06 8.08 -22.60
N ARG A 461 10.84 8.45 -22.17
CA ARG A 461 10.56 9.83 -21.74
C ARG A 461 11.37 10.22 -20.51
N ILE A 462 11.58 9.27 -19.59
CA ILE A 462 12.42 9.49 -18.41
C ILE A 462 13.88 9.62 -18.83
N ALA A 463 14.35 8.79 -19.76
CA ALA A 463 15.71 8.86 -20.29
C ALA A 463 15.98 10.21 -20.96
N ASP A 464 15.05 10.71 -21.78
CA ASP A 464 15.12 12.03 -22.40
C ASP A 464 15.20 13.15 -21.34
N PHE A 465 14.39 13.04 -20.28
CA PHE A 465 14.42 13.97 -19.14
C PHE A 465 15.77 13.95 -18.39
N LEU A 466 16.45 12.81 -18.34
CA LEU A 466 17.77 12.65 -17.69
C LEU A 466 18.96 12.97 -18.62
N GLY A 467 18.72 13.03 -19.93
CA GLY A 467 19.75 13.12 -20.96
C GLY A 467 20.50 11.79 -21.19
N VAL A 468 19.86 10.65 -20.89
CA VAL A 468 20.41 9.31 -21.14
C VAL A 468 20.03 8.87 -22.54
N THR A 469 21.00 8.46 -23.35
CA THR A 469 20.78 8.00 -24.73
C THR A 469 21.41 6.64 -24.96
N ARG A 470 20.78 5.83 -25.82
CA ARG A 470 21.25 4.51 -26.26
C ARG A 470 20.93 4.36 -27.76
N PRO A 471 21.60 3.47 -28.52
CA PRO A 471 21.35 3.27 -29.95
C PRO A 471 20.04 2.50 -30.25
N TYR A 472 19.18 2.31 -29.24
CA TYR A 472 17.91 1.59 -29.30
C TYR A 472 16.87 2.29 -28.42
N PRO A 473 15.56 2.07 -28.67
CA PRO A 473 14.50 2.58 -27.80
C PRO A 473 14.61 2.02 -26.37
N ILE A 474 14.64 2.91 -25.38
CA ILE A 474 14.81 2.52 -23.98
C ILE A 474 13.47 2.09 -23.38
N LYS A 475 13.39 0.84 -22.93
CA LYS A 475 12.19 0.23 -22.31
C LYS A 475 12.23 0.21 -20.79
N LEU A 476 13.43 0.24 -20.22
CA LEU A 476 13.69 0.14 -18.78
C LEU A 476 14.97 0.90 -18.43
N LEU A 477 14.97 1.64 -17.32
CA LEU A 477 16.19 2.20 -16.73
C LEU A 477 16.61 1.33 -15.54
N VAL A 478 17.89 0.95 -15.49
CA VAL A 478 18.46 0.20 -14.36
C VAL A 478 19.55 1.05 -13.74
N VAL A 479 19.44 1.28 -12.43
CA VAL A 479 20.30 2.18 -11.65
C VAL A 479 21.12 1.33 -10.68
N PRO A 480 22.37 0.98 -11.02
CA PRO A 480 23.31 0.42 -10.04
C PRO A 480 23.51 1.41 -8.89
N THR A 481 23.30 0.96 -7.66
CA THR A 481 23.44 1.81 -6.46
C THR A 481 23.66 0.96 -5.21
N GLU A 482 24.05 1.59 -4.11
CA GLU A 482 24.16 0.94 -2.79
C GLU A 482 22.78 0.81 -2.13
N PRO A 483 22.54 -0.25 -1.33
CA PRO A 483 21.26 -0.51 -0.68
C PRO A 483 21.00 0.38 0.55
N ASP A 484 20.95 1.69 0.33
CA ASP A 484 20.54 2.65 1.34
C ASP A 484 19.02 2.57 1.60
N LEU A 485 18.65 2.00 2.74
CA LEU A 485 17.27 1.87 3.16
C LEU A 485 16.59 3.21 3.51
N ALA A 486 17.31 4.33 3.59
CA ALA A 486 16.68 5.64 3.70
C ALA A 486 16.23 6.16 2.32
N SER A 487 16.96 5.81 1.26
CA SER A 487 16.72 6.27 -0.10
C SER A 487 15.38 5.77 -0.68
N PRO A 488 14.64 6.59 -1.45
CA PRO A 488 13.46 6.11 -2.19
C PRO A 488 13.80 5.07 -3.26
N MET A 489 15.08 4.95 -3.65
CA MET A 489 15.51 3.94 -4.63
C MET A 489 15.35 2.51 -4.12
N THR A 490 15.36 2.27 -2.80
CA THR A 490 15.10 0.95 -2.20
C THR A 490 13.61 0.65 -2.00
N GLY A 491 12.71 1.60 -2.32
CA GLY A 491 11.26 1.47 -2.17
C GLY A 491 10.50 1.23 -3.47
N GLU A 492 9.17 1.32 -3.36
CA GLU A 492 8.23 1.27 -4.48
C GLU A 492 8.37 2.51 -5.36
N LYS A 493 8.47 2.30 -6.67
CA LYS A 493 8.80 3.37 -7.64
C LYS A 493 7.66 3.70 -8.62
N LEU A 494 6.76 2.74 -8.92
CA LEU A 494 5.68 2.87 -9.91
C LEU A 494 6.09 3.56 -11.23
N THR A 495 7.29 3.22 -11.70
CA THR A 495 7.96 3.76 -12.88
C THR A 495 8.83 2.66 -13.49
N PRO A 496 9.18 2.67 -14.79
CA PRO A 496 10.08 1.68 -15.38
C PRO A 496 11.55 1.99 -15.02
N ILE A 497 11.82 2.04 -13.71
CA ILE A 497 13.16 2.21 -13.12
C ILE A 497 13.35 1.09 -12.08
N LEU A 498 14.46 0.37 -12.17
CA LEU A 498 14.91 -0.60 -11.18
C LEU A 498 16.22 -0.16 -10.54
N SER A 499 16.36 -0.42 -9.25
CA SER A 499 17.67 -0.39 -8.60
C SER A 499 18.36 -1.73 -8.83
N LEU A 500 19.69 -1.72 -8.99
CA LEU A 500 20.49 -2.95 -9.05
C LEU A 500 21.51 -2.94 -7.90
N PHE A 501 21.41 -3.95 -7.04
CA PHE A 501 22.30 -4.20 -5.92
C PHE A 501 23.11 -5.46 -6.21
N ALA A 502 24.44 -5.35 -6.18
CA ALA A 502 25.32 -6.51 -6.25
C ALA A 502 25.47 -7.13 -4.85
N VAL A 503 25.37 -8.45 -4.75
CA VAL A 503 25.55 -9.20 -3.50
C VAL A 503 26.60 -10.29 -3.67
N ALA A 504 27.32 -10.63 -2.60
CA ALA A 504 28.40 -11.61 -2.67
C ALA A 504 27.90 -13.01 -3.05
N ASP A 505 26.75 -13.41 -2.50
CA ASP A 505 26.17 -14.74 -2.65
C ASP A 505 24.64 -14.72 -2.42
N VAL A 506 24.02 -15.89 -2.61
CA VAL A 506 22.59 -16.14 -2.35
C VAL A 506 22.15 -15.73 -0.94
N ASP A 507 22.97 -15.96 0.09
CA ASP A 507 22.59 -15.71 1.48
C ASP A 507 22.53 -14.21 1.77
N ALA A 508 23.52 -13.46 1.28
CA ALA A 508 23.50 -11.99 1.27
C ALA A 508 22.31 -11.46 0.44
N GLY A 509 21.98 -12.13 -0.67
CA GLY A 509 20.83 -11.80 -1.51
C GLY A 509 19.49 -11.94 -0.78
N ILE A 510 19.28 -13.06 -0.10
CA ILE A 510 18.09 -13.32 0.75
C ILE A 510 18.00 -12.28 1.86
N ALA A 511 19.10 -12.03 2.57
CA ALA A 511 19.12 -11.06 3.67
C ALA A 511 18.79 -9.63 3.19
N LEU A 512 19.32 -9.21 2.04
CA LEU A 512 18.98 -7.91 1.46
C LEU A 512 17.52 -7.84 1.00
N ALA A 513 17.01 -8.89 0.36
CA ALA A 513 15.61 -8.95 -0.07
C ALA A 513 14.63 -8.80 1.12
N GLN A 514 14.93 -9.46 2.26
CA GLN A 514 14.15 -9.30 3.49
C GLN A 514 14.18 -7.87 4.02
N ARG A 515 15.35 -7.22 4.03
CA ARG A 515 15.50 -5.82 4.47
C ARG A 515 14.74 -4.84 3.57
N LEU A 516 14.74 -5.06 2.26
CA LEU A 516 13.97 -4.25 1.30
C LEU A 516 12.47 -4.38 1.53
N LEU A 517 11.97 -5.60 1.78
CA LEU A 517 10.57 -5.86 2.10
C LEU A 517 10.18 -5.22 3.43
N ALA A 518 11.01 -5.37 4.47
CA ALA A 518 10.78 -4.79 5.79
C ALA A 518 10.65 -3.26 5.75
N ARG A 519 11.38 -2.59 4.85
CA ARG A 519 11.20 -1.15 4.57
C ARG A 519 9.83 -0.85 3.96
N GLN A 520 9.45 -1.60 2.93
CA GLN A 520 8.20 -1.44 2.20
C GLN A 520 7.94 -2.72 1.41
N GLY A 521 6.69 -3.19 1.32
CA GLY A 521 6.31 -4.32 0.46
C GLY A 521 6.16 -5.68 1.15
N THR A 522 6.41 -5.76 2.46
CA THR A 522 6.09 -6.94 3.29
C THR A 522 4.67 -7.45 2.99
N GLY A 523 4.56 -8.74 2.73
CA GLY A 523 3.32 -9.42 2.39
C GLY A 523 2.96 -9.43 0.90
N HIS A 524 3.56 -8.59 0.04
CA HIS A 524 3.09 -8.46 -1.34
C HIS A 524 3.69 -9.52 -2.30
N THR A 525 4.91 -9.27 -2.80
CA THR A 525 5.56 -10.11 -3.82
C THR A 525 7.07 -10.13 -3.64
N SER A 526 7.69 -11.28 -3.88
CA SER A 526 9.13 -11.44 -4.11
C SER A 526 9.37 -12.29 -5.35
N VAL A 527 10.53 -12.14 -5.98
CA VAL A 527 10.86 -12.80 -7.26
C VAL A 527 12.24 -13.43 -7.14
N ILE A 528 12.42 -14.61 -7.72
CA ILE A 528 13.72 -15.25 -7.88
C ILE A 528 13.89 -15.81 -9.29
N HIS A 529 15.05 -15.53 -9.89
CA HIS A 529 15.55 -16.23 -11.05
C HIS A 529 16.73 -17.10 -10.63
N SER A 530 16.59 -18.43 -10.74
CA SER A 530 17.61 -19.42 -10.38
C SER A 530 17.35 -20.75 -11.08
N GLY A 531 18.43 -21.50 -11.38
CA GLY A 531 18.37 -22.88 -11.85
C GLY A 531 18.28 -23.91 -10.71
N SER A 532 18.59 -23.51 -9.48
CA SER A 532 18.68 -24.38 -8.31
C SER A 532 17.35 -24.49 -7.56
N ALA A 533 16.74 -25.68 -7.60
CA ALA A 533 15.53 -25.99 -6.84
C ALA A 533 15.74 -25.80 -5.32
N ALA A 534 16.93 -26.10 -4.80
CA ALA A 534 17.26 -25.91 -3.40
C ALA A 534 17.29 -24.41 -3.02
N THR A 535 17.87 -23.58 -3.88
CA THR A 535 17.91 -22.13 -3.69
C THR A 535 16.51 -21.51 -3.76
N ILE A 536 15.71 -21.95 -4.72
CA ILE A 536 14.30 -21.54 -4.84
C ILE A 536 13.50 -21.88 -3.58
N ALA A 537 13.65 -23.10 -3.06
CA ALA A 537 12.96 -23.53 -1.84
C ALA A 537 13.39 -22.70 -0.62
N ARG A 538 14.69 -22.42 -0.47
CA ARG A 538 15.23 -21.57 0.60
C ARG A 538 14.68 -20.15 0.51
N PHE A 539 14.67 -19.55 -0.68
CA PHE A 539 14.12 -18.21 -0.90
C PHE A 539 12.63 -18.16 -0.57
N GLY A 540 11.85 -19.14 -1.07
CA GLY A 540 10.42 -19.24 -0.82
C GLY A 540 10.06 -19.37 0.67
N ALA A 541 10.85 -20.11 1.43
CA ALA A 541 10.66 -20.23 2.89
C ALA A 541 11.05 -18.96 3.65
N ALA A 542 12.00 -18.16 3.14
CA ALA A 542 12.56 -17.01 3.84
C ALA A 542 11.81 -15.68 3.59
N MET A 543 11.15 -15.52 2.45
CA MET A 543 10.52 -14.25 2.07
C MET A 543 9.17 -14.03 2.76
N PRO A 544 8.97 -12.92 3.50
CA PRO A 544 7.69 -12.58 4.11
C PRO A 544 6.73 -11.98 3.07
N THR A 545 6.38 -12.74 2.03
CA THR A 545 5.52 -12.30 0.92
C THR A 545 4.47 -13.34 0.61
N SER A 546 3.26 -12.89 0.25
CA SER A 546 2.15 -13.79 -0.11
C SER A 546 2.39 -14.50 -1.44
N ARG A 547 3.24 -13.94 -2.30
CA ARG A 547 3.53 -14.45 -3.65
C ARG A 547 5.03 -14.46 -3.87
N VAL A 548 5.58 -15.66 -4.06
CA VAL A 548 6.97 -15.86 -4.47
C VAL A 548 6.95 -16.32 -5.92
N LEU A 549 7.47 -15.50 -6.82
CA LEU A 549 7.50 -15.79 -8.25
C LEU A 549 8.86 -16.38 -8.62
N VAL A 550 8.85 -17.48 -9.36
CA VAL A 550 10.06 -18.22 -9.74
C VAL A 550 10.17 -18.22 -11.25
N ASN A 551 11.27 -17.70 -11.78
CA ASN A 551 11.56 -17.67 -13.22
C ASN A 551 10.36 -17.16 -14.05
N ALA A 552 9.75 -16.05 -13.60
CA ALA A 552 8.53 -15.50 -14.19
C ALA A 552 8.56 -13.97 -14.22
N PRO A 553 7.96 -13.33 -15.24
CA PRO A 553 7.83 -11.87 -15.29
C PRO A 553 6.87 -11.41 -14.20
N ALA A 554 7.31 -10.54 -13.28
CA ALA A 554 6.59 -10.33 -12.02
C ALA A 554 5.21 -9.70 -12.18
N ALA A 555 5.06 -8.69 -13.06
CA ALA A 555 3.80 -8.00 -13.29
C ALA A 555 2.70 -8.93 -13.80
N GLN A 556 3.05 -9.83 -14.73
CA GLN A 556 2.13 -10.82 -15.28
C GLN A 556 1.96 -12.01 -14.32
N GLY A 557 3.04 -12.42 -13.65
CA GLY A 557 3.03 -13.54 -12.73
C GLY A 557 2.18 -13.30 -11.50
N VAL A 558 2.32 -12.13 -10.86
CA VAL A 558 1.61 -11.77 -9.62
C VAL A 558 0.09 -11.72 -9.83
N ALA A 559 -0.34 -11.27 -11.00
CA ALA A 559 -1.76 -11.12 -11.33
C ALA A 559 -2.40 -12.43 -11.82
N GLY A 560 -1.66 -13.55 -11.87
CA GLY A 560 -2.18 -14.88 -12.22
C GLY A 560 -2.28 -15.15 -13.73
N LEU A 561 -1.33 -14.65 -14.50
CA LEU A 561 -1.42 -14.60 -15.97
C LEU A 561 -0.32 -15.41 -16.64
N ALA A 562 0.87 -15.33 -16.06
CA ALA A 562 2.02 -16.11 -16.44
C ALA A 562 2.31 -17.23 -15.42
N THR A 563 1.45 -17.42 -14.41
CA THR A 563 1.61 -18.41 -13.34
C THR A 563 0.28 -19.08 -13.03
N GLY A 564 0.32 -20.12 -12.18
CA GLY A 564 -0.88 -20.79 -11.65
C GLY A 564 -1.61 -20.03 -10.55
N LEU A 565 -1.23 -18.79 -10.24
CA LEU A 565 -1.98 -17.94 -9.31
C LEU A 565 -3.34 -17.56 -9.90
N MET A 566 -4.30 -17.30 -9.03
CA MET A 566 -5.66 -16.95 -9.44
C MET A 566 -5.68 -15.55 -10.11
N PRO A 567 -6.12 -15.37 -11.38
CA PRO A 567 -6.37 -14.07 -11.99
C PRO A 567 -7.02 -13.02 -11.06
N SER A 568 -6.30 -11.95 -10.72
CA SER A 568 -6.83 -10.92 -9.80
C SER A 568 -6.19 -9.54 -9.95
N PHE A 569 -7.00 -8.52 -9.66
CA PHE A 569 -6.60 -7.12 -9.56
C PHE A 569 -6.79 -6.56 -8.14
N THR A 570 -6.89 -7.45 -7.14
CA THR A 570 -6.86 -7.12 -5.71
C THR A 570 -6.01 -8.18 -5.02
N LEU A 571 -4.78 -7.77 -4.65
CA LEU A 571 -3.74 -8.66 -4.19
C LEU A 571 -3.58 -8.50 -2.68
N GLY A 572 -4.17 -9.42 -1.91
CA GLY A 572 -4.06 -9.41 -0.45
C GLY A 572 -2.62 -9.61 -0.02
N CYS A 573 -2.17 -8.88 1.01
CA CYS A 573 -0.80 -8.96 1.51
C CYS A 573 -0.68 -9.70 2.85
N GLY A 574 -1.74 -10.40 3.26
CA GLY A 574 -1.79 -11.17 4.51
C GLY A 574 -1.57 -10.34 5.76
N TYR A 575 -1.41 -11.02 6.89
CA TYR A 575 -1.14 -10.39 8.17
C TYR A 575 0.16 -9.59 8.16
N PHE A 576 1.13 -10.01 7.34
CA PHE A 576 2.35 -9.28 7.01
C PHE A 576 2.09 -7.81 6.65
N GLY A 577 1.12 -7.56 5.77
CA GLY A 577 0.74 -6.23 5.29
C GLY A 577 -0.49 -5.64 5.98
N GLY A 578 -0.91 -6.18 7.13
CA GLY A 578 -2.13 -5.74 7.82
C GLY A 578 -3.40 -6.00 7.01
N ASN A 579 -3.46 -7.09 6.24
CA ASN A 579 -4.62 -7.50 5.46
C ASN A 579 -5.21 -8.82 5.98
N SER A 580 -6.46 -9.07 5.64
CA SER A 580 -7.24 -10.24 6.07
C SER A 580 -6.96 -11.51 5.28
N THR A 581 -6.29 -11.41 4.12
CA THR A 581 -5.91 -12.55 3.27
C THR A 581 -4.60 -12.30 2.53
N THR A 582 -3.87 -13.38 2.23
CA THR A 582 -2.70 -13.43 1.34
C THR A 582 -3.09 -13.64 -0.13
N ASP A 583 -4.35 -13.97 -0.38
CA ASP A 583 -4.77 -14.53 -1.67
C ASP A 583 -4.86 -13.47 -2.77
N ASN A 584 -4.77 -13.96 -4.01
CA ASN A 584 -5.36 -13.26 -5.14
C ASN A 584 -6.88 -13.31 -4.96
N VAL A 585 -7.47 -12.17 -4.59
CA VAL A 585 -8.89 -12.10 -4.25
C VAL A 585 -9.73 -12.52 -5.46
N THR A 586 -10.75 -13.32 -5.20
CA THR A 586 -11.71 -13.84 -6.20
C THR A 586 -13.10 -13.99 -5.56
N PHE A 587 -14.09 -14.47 -6.32
CA PHE A 587 -15.50 -14.55 -5.89
C PHE A 587 -15.72 -15.34 -4.60
N THR A 588 -14.88 -16.34 -4.30
CA THR A 588 -14.96 -17.15 -3.07
C THR A 588 -14.71 -16.35 -1.80
N HIS A 589 -14.12 -15.17 -1.92
CA HIS A 589 -13.90 -14.24 -0.81
C HIS A 589 -15.14 -13.36 -0.54
N LEU A 590 -16.13 -13.40 -1.43
CA LEU A 590 -17.28 -12.50 -1.42
C LEU A 590 -18.58 -13.22 -1.04
N TYR A 591 -18.48 -14.43 -0.48
CA TYR A 591 -19.59 -15.11 0.16
C TYR A 591 -19.14 -15.68 1.51
N ASN A 592 -20.13 -15.90 2.38
CA ASN A 592 -19.99 -16.69 3.59
C ASN A 592 -20.14 -18.18 3.26
N VAL A 593 -19.47 -19.04 4.02
CA VAL A 593 -19.66 -20.49 3.95
C VAL A 593 -20.47 -20.96 5.14
N LYS A 594 -21.72 -21.34 4.90
CA LYS A 594 -22.60 -22.00 5.87
C LYS A 594 -22.35 -23.50 5.86
N ARG A 595 -22.11 -24.07 7.04
CA ARG A 595 -21.81 -25.50 7.20
C ARG A 595 -23.05 -26.25 7.68
N VAL A 596 -23.57 -27.13 6.83
CA VAL A 596 -24.69 -28.03 7.15
C VAL A 596 -24.11 -29.36 7.60
N ALA A 597 -23.82 -29.46 8.90
CA ALA A 597 -23.26 -30.66 9.52
C ALA A 597 -24.38 -31.59 10.00
N ARG A 598 -24.31 -32.88 9.63
CA ARG A 598 -25.24 -33.92 10.07
C ARG A 598 -24.60 -34.79 11.13
N PHE A 599 -25.45 -35.44 11.94
CA PHE A 599 -24.98 -36.35 12.98
C PHE A 599 -24.17 -37.51 12.41
N ASP A 600 -23.06 -37.83 13.08
CA ASP A 600 -22.22 -38.99 12.81
C ASP A 600 -22.10 -39.81 14.11
N ALA A 601 -22.77 -40.96 14.12
CA ALA A 601 -22.82 -41.86 15.27
C ALA A 601 -21.43 -42.41 15.64
N ALA A 602 -20.56 -42.66 14.65
CA ALA A 602 -19.24 -43.21 14.88
C ALA A 602 -18.33 -42.18 15.56
N ARG A 603 -18.37 -40.92 15.10
CA ARG A 603 -17.66 -39.80 15.76
C ARG A 603 -18.19 -39.52 17.16
N ALA A 604 -19.52 -39.54 17.34
CA ALA A 604 -20.12 -39.36 18.66
C ALA A 604 -19.66 -40.44 19.64
N ALA A 605 -19.64 -41.71 19.23
CA ALA A 605 -19.16 -42.81 20.04
C ALA A 605 -17.65 -42.70 20.35
N ALA A 606 -16.84 -42.24 19.38
CA ALA A 606 -15.40 -42.00 19.59
C ALA A 606 -15.15 -40.87 20.60
N GLY A 607 -15.89 -39.76 20.50
CA GLY A 607 -15.83 -38.66 21.46
C GLY A 607 -16.25 -39.08 22.86
N ALA A 608 -17.31 -39.88 22.99
CA ALA A 608 -17.74 -40.43 24.27
C ALA A 608 -16.67 -41.31 24.92
N ARG A 609 -16.02 -42.20 24.15
CA ARG A 609 -14.89 -43.02 24.64
C ARG A 609 -13.71 -42.17 25.09
N MET A 610 -13.37 -41.11 24.33
CA MET A 610 -12.30 -40.18 24.70
C MET A 610 -12.60 -39.48 26.04
N LEU A 611 -13.83 -38.97 26.21
CA LEU A 611 -14.26 -38.33 27.45
C LEU A 611 -14.26 -39.29 28.64
N GLN A 612 -14.71 -40.55 28.44
CA GLN A 612 -14.67 -41.59 29.48
C GLN A 612 -13.22 -41.90 29.91
N ALA A 613 -12.30 -42.03 28.94
CA ALA A 613 -10.89 -42.28 29.22
C ALA A 613 -10.23 -41.10 29.98
N LEU A 614 -10.58 -39.85 29.64
CA LEU A 614 -10.07 -38.66 30.32
C LEU A 614 -10.66 -38.48 31.73
N ALA A 615 -11.90 -38.93 31.96
CA ALA A 615 -12.57 -38.82 33.25
C ALA A 615 -12.13 -39.89 34.28
N GLY A 616 -11.24 -40.82 33.92
CA GLY A 616 -10.73 -41.86 34.82
C GLY A 616 -11.77 -42.91 35.25
N ALA A 617 -12.92 -42.99 34.57
CA ALA A 617 -13.91 -44.02 34.86
C ALA A 617 -13.44 -45.37 34.27
N PRO A 618 -13.38 -46.46 35.06
CA PRO A 618 -13.09 -47.78 34.50
C PRO A 618 -14.22 -48.17 33.53
N PRO A 619 -13.92 -48.92 32.45
CA PRO A 619 -14.93 -49.34 31.48
C PRO A 619 -15.96 -50.24 32.18
N GLY A 620 -17.23 -49.82 32.14
CA GLY A 620 -18.39 -50.59 32.60
C GLY A 620 -19.02 -51.40 31.49
#